data_AF-A0AAW7HT96-F1
#
_entry.id   AF-A0AAW7HT96-F1
#
_cell.length_a   1.000
_cell.length_b   1.000
_cell.length_c   1.000
_cell.angle_alpha   90.00
_cell.angle_beta   90.00
_cell.angle_gamma   90.00
#
_symmetry.space_group_name_H-M   'P 1'
#
loop_
_entity.id
_entity.type
_entity.pdbx_description
1 polymer ?
#
loop_
_entity_poly.entity_id
_entity_poly.type
_entity_poly.pdbx_seq_one_letter_code
_entity_poly.pdbx_strand_id
1 'polypeptide(L)'
;MDYLVVEYKFGSSKQGVTKDGLQGSDGWLTGANTNYSRILESVGNNQKVADEISDSLKAGRVEKWLVHTDPFGRVTAGVMGKDGKLIPNPEATSKLLGVKK
;
A
#
# COMPACT_ATOMS: atom_id res chain seq x y z
N MET A 1 6.42 -8.14 -10.34
CA MET A 1 6.08 -7.51 -9.04
C MET A 1 6.64 -8.43 -8.00
N ASP A 2 7.23 -7.85 -6.97
CA ASP A 2 8.04 -8.60 -6.00
C ASP A 2 7.31 -8.66 -4.65
N TYR A 3 6.53 -7.63 -4.32
CA TYR A 3 5.79 -7.52 -3.06
C TYR A 3 4.39 -6.91 -3.25
N LEU A 4 3.50 -7.26 -2.32
CA LEU A 4 2.19 -6.65 -2.13
C LEU A 4 2.16 -5.95 -0.77
N VAL A 5 1.75 -4.69 -0.74
CA VAL A 5 1.47 -3.96 0.50
C VAL A 5 -0.03 -3.76 0.62
N VAL A 6 -0.60 -4.12 1.77
CA VAL A 6 -2.04 -3.95 2.04
C VAL A 6 -2.22 -2.92 3.15
N GLU A 7 -2.80 -1.78 2.80
CA GLU A 7 -3.36 -0.85 3.77
C GLU A 7 -4.76 -1.34 4.13
N TYR A 8 -4.95 -1.74 5.38
CA TYR A 8 -6.21 -2.32 5.84
C TYR A 8 -7.02 -1.34 6.68
N LYS A 9 -8.33 -1.31 6.45
CA LYS A 9 -9.30 -0.52 7.20
C LYS A 9 -10.44 -1.41 7.69
N PHE A 10 -10.99 -1.05 8.85
CA PHE A 10 -12.16 -1.72 9.41
C PHE A 10 -13.23 -0.71 9.86
N GLY A 11 -14.49 -1.06 9.68
CA GLY A 11 -15.61 -0.28 10.21
C GLY A 11 -15.68 1.12 9.62
N SER A 12 -15.70 2.15 10.47
CA SER A 12 -15.72 3.56 10.03
C SER A 12 -14.33 4.12 9.66
N SER A 13 -13.27 3.34 9.80
CA SER A 13 -11.90 3.77 9.50
C SER A 13 -11.69 4.03 8.01
N LYS A 14 -10.92 5.08 7.69
CA LYS A 14 -10.58 5.51 6.33
C LYS A 14 -9.09 5.80 6.21
N GLN A 15 -8.59 5.97 4.99
CA GLN A 15 -7.25 6.54 4.80
C GLN A 15 -7.21 7.96 5.40
N GLY A 16 -6.20 8.21 6.22
CA GLY A 16 -5.88 9.52 6.77
C GLY A 16 -4.73 10.18 6.03
N VAL A 17 -4.70 11.51 6.06
CA VAL A 17 -3.52 12.29 5.66
C VAL A 17 -2.65 12.48 6.87
N THR A 18 -1.36 12.22 6.71
CA THR A 18 -0.34 12.36 7.75
C THR A 18 0.73 13.36 7.31
N LYS A 19 1.72 13.61 8.17
CA LYS A 19 2.91 14.39 7.80
C LYS A 19 3.70 13.77 6.63
N ASP A 20 3.62 12.46 6.44
CA ASP A 20 4.32 11.75 5.36
C ASP A 20 3.46 11.60 4.09
N GLY A 21 2.25 12.17 4.08
CA GLY A 21 1.28 12.05 2.99
C GLY A 21 0.09 11.15 3.34
N LEU A 22 -0.70 10.81 2.32
CA LEU A 22 -1.86 9.92 2.44
C LEU A 22 -1.40 8.50 2.80
N GLN A 23 -2.09 7.84 3.72
CA GLN A 23 -1.83 6.45 4.07
C GLN A 23 -1.79 5.55 2.83
N GLY A 24 -0.77 4.69 2.72
CA GLY A 24 -0.53 3.85 1.53
C GLY A 24 0.24 4.53 0.39
N SER A 25 0.54 5.84 0.47
CA SER A 25 1.46 6.51 -0.47
C SER A 25 2.91 6.09 -0.23
N ASP A 26 3.77 6.27 -1.22
CA ASP A 26 5.19 5.89 -1.11
C ASP A 26 5.89 6.67 0.00
N GLY A 27 5.64 7.98 0.08
CA GLY A 27 6.19 8.83 1.15
C GLY A 27 5.71 8.40 2.53
N TRP A 28 4.45 7.97 2.64
CA TRP A 28 3.93 7.44 3.90
C TRP A 28 4.59 6.12 4.30
N LEU A 29 4.76 5.20 3.35
CA LEU A 29 5.39 3.90 3.58
C LEU A 29 6.84 4.04 4.04
N THR A 30 7.58 4.99 3.45
CA THR A 30 9.00 5.23 3.76
C THR A 30 9.24 6.19 4.91
N GLY A 31 8.21 6.92 5.38
CA GLY A 31 8.36 7.89 6.46
C GLY A 31 9.09 9.17 6.03
N ALA A 32 8.80 9.66 4.83
CA ALA A 32 9.57 10.69 4.13
C ALA A 32 9.84 11.99 4.94
N ASN A 33 8.98 12.35 5.90
CA ASN A 33 9.09 13.56 6.71
C ASN A 33 9.25 13.29 8.21
N THR A 34 9.07 12.05 8.67
CA THR A 34 9.05 11.70 10.12
C THR A 34 10.13 10.69 10.52
N ASN A 35 10.92 10.18 9.58
CA ASN A 35 11.89 9.08 9.77
C ASN A 35 11.26 7.75 10.25
N TYR A 36 9.92 7.65 10.20
CA TYR A 36 9.20 6.46 10.63
C TYR A 36 8.77 5.62 9.42
N SER A 37 9.60 4.61 9.11
CA SER A 37 9.37 3.66 8.01
C SER A 37 8.36 2.60 8.41
N ARG A 38 7.16 2.64 7.82
CA ARG A 38 6.15 1.58 7.98
C ARG A 38 6.57 0.28 7.32
N ILE A 39 7.40 0.34 6.27
CA ILE A 39 7.97 -0.87 5.66
C ILE A 39 8.82 -1.61 6.70
N LEU A 40 9.73 -0.90 7.37
CA LEU A 40 10.62 -1.49 8.38
C LEU A 40 9.82 -2.07 9.56
N GLU A 41 8.83 -1.33 10.04
CA GLU A 41 7.92 -1.80 11.08
C GLU A 41 7.17 -3.07 10.66
N SER A 42 6.61 -3.09 9.44
CA SER A 42 5.81 -4.20 8.93
C SER A 42 6.59 -5.51 8.78
N VAL A 43 7.91 -5.43 8.60
CA VAL A 43 8.80 -6.60 8.50
C VAL A 43 9.51 -6.91 9.83
N GLY A 44 8.99 -6.40 10.95
CA GLY A 44 9.52 -6.70 12.29
C GLY A 44 10.90 -6.12 12.55
N ASN A 45 11.18 -4.93 12.02
CA ASN A 45 12.48 -4.25 12.10
C ASN A 45 13.65 -4.98 11.40
N ASN A 46 13.35 -5.87 10.45
CA ASN A 46 14.37 -6.48 9.61
C ASN A 46 14.83 -5.51 8.52
N GLN A 47 15.96 -4.84 8.76
CA GLN A 47 16.48 -3.81 7.85
C GLN A 47 16.74 -4.35 6.43
N LYS A 48 17.31 -5.55 6.29
CA LYS A 48 17.62 -6.13 4.99
C LYS A 48 16.36 -6.30 4.14
N VAL A 49 15.30 -6.87 4.71
CA VAL A 49 14.02 -7.07 4.00
C VAL A 49 13.36 -5.72 3.70
N ALA A 50 13.45 -4.76 4.62
CA ALA A 50 12.92 -3.42 4.40
C ALA A 50 13.61 -2.69 3.24
N ASP A 51 14.92 -2.85 3.10
CA ASP A 51 15.71 -2.29 1.99
C ASP A 51 15.32 -2.95 0.65
N GLU A 52 15.18 -4.28 0.62
CA GLU A 52 14.72 -5.03 -0.56
C GLU A 52 13.32 -4.59 -1.04
N ILE A 53 12.39 -4.37 -0.11
CA ILE A 53 11.05 -3.84 -0.41
C ILE A 53 11.14 -2.40 -0.90
N SER A 54 11.96 -1.56 -0.25
CA SER A 54 12.13 -0.15 -0.62
C SER A 54 12.72 0.01 -2.03
N ASP A 55 13.66 -0.83 -2.42
CA ASP A 55 14.22 -0.85 -3.77
C ASP A 55 13.20 -1.34 -4.80
N SER A 56 12.40 -2.34 -4.43
CA SER A 56 11.29 -2.80 -5.26
C SER A 56 10.20 -1.72 -5.42
N LEU A 57 9.94 -0.93 -4.38
CA LEU A 57 8.98 0.18 -4.40
C LEU A 57 9.45 1.27 -5.37
N LYS A 58 10.71 1.71 -5.25
CA LYS A 58 11.33 2.71 -6.15
C LYS A 58 11.32 2.25 -7.62
N ALA A 59 11.50 0.95 -7.85
CA ALA A 59 11.47 0.37 -9.19
C ALA A 59 10.06 0.08 -9.73
N GLY A 60 8.99 0.46 -9.01
CA GLY A 60 7.60 0.23 -9.43
C GLY A 60 7.20 -1.25 -9.44
N ARG A 61 7.86 -2.09 -8.64
CA ARG A 61 7.62 -3.53 -8.52
C ARG A 61 6.82 -3.92 -7.27
N VAL A 62 6.32 -2.95 -6.52
CA VAL A 62 5.36 -3.15 -5.42
C VAL A 62 3.95 -2.80 -5.90
N GLU A 63 3.00 -3.69 -5.66
CA GLU A 63 1.58 -3.38 -5.78
C GLU A 63 1.02 -3.03 -4.41
N LYS A 64 0.09 -2.07 -4.35
CA LYS A 64 -0.46 -1.56 -3.09
C LYS A 64 -1.96 -1.61 -3.12
N TRP A 65 -2.59 -2.19 -2.12
CA TRP A 65 -4.04 -2.33 -2.04
C TRP A 65 -4.59 -1.58 -0.83
N LEU A 66 -5.71 -0.90 -1.02
CA LEU A 66 -6.58 -0.49 0.07
C LEU A 66 -7.66 -1.56 0.22
N VAL A 67 -7.68 -2.22 1.36
CA VAL A 67 -8.72 -3.19 1.71
C VAL A 67 -9.55 -2.63 2.85
N HIS A 68 -10.87 -2.62 2.70
CA HIS A 68 -11.79 -2.19 3.72
C HIS A 68 -12.84 -3.25 3.98
N THR A 69 -12.95 -3.65 5.24
CA THR A 69 -13.98 -4.58 5.72
C THR A 69 -14.94 -3.85 6.63
N ASP A 70 -16.23 -3.95 6.34
CA ASP A 70 -17.26 -3.35 7.19
C ASP A 70 -17.62 -4.25 8.39
N PRO A 71 -18.41 -3.75 9.37
CA PRO A 71 -18.78 -4.54 10.55
C PRO A 71 -19.63 -5.79 10.26
N PHE A 72 -20.16 -5.94 9.03
CA PHE A 72 -20.94 -7.09 8.58
C PHE A 72 -20.09 -8.08 7.77
N GLY A 73 -18.78 -7.84 7.66
CA GLY A 73 -17.85 -8.71 6.93
C GLY A 73 -17.83 -8.49 5.42
N ARG A 74 -18.47 -7.43 4.89
CA ARG A 74 -18.37 -7.08 3.47
C ARG A 74 -16.99 -6.46 3.20
N VAL A 75 -16.30 -6.98 2.20
CA VAL A 75 -14.94 -6.56 1.82
C VAL A 75 -14.97 -5.80 0.51
N THR A 76 -14.27 -4.67 0.48
CA THR A 76 -13.90 -3.96 -0.75
C THR A 76 -12.39 -3.88 -0.86
N ALA A 77 -11.87 -3.98 -2.07
CA ALA A 77 -10.44 -3.87 -2.36
C ALA A 77 -10.22 -3.00 -3.59
N GLY A 78 -9.19 -2.17 -3.55
CA GLY A 78 -8.79 -1.34 -4.69
C GLY A 78 -7.28 -1.15 -4.75
N VAL A 79 -6.74 -1.04 -5.96
CA VAL A 79 -5.31 -0.82 -6.20
C VAL A 79 -4.99 0.67 -6.03
N MET A 80 -3.90 0.97 -5.33
CA MET A 80 -3.44 2.33 -5.06
C MET A 80 -2.21 2.70 -5.90
N GLY A 81 -2.15 3.96 -6.33
CA GLY A 81 -0.98 4.56 -6.94
C GLY A 81 0.09 4.99 -5.93
N LYS A 82 1.19 5.56 -6.45
CA LYS A 82 2.30 6.09 -5.63
C LYS A 82 1.87 7.17 -4.62
N ASP A 83 0.81 7.90 -4.93
CA ASP A 83 0.24 8.97 -4.09
C ASP A 83 -0.76 8.45 -3.04
N GLY A 84 -0.98 7.13 -2.99
CA GLY A 84 -1.92 6.48 -2.07
C GLY A 84 -3.37 6.56 -2.52
N LYS A 85 -3.68 7.14 -3.69
CA LYS A 85 -5.04 7.20 -4.21
C LYS A 85 -5.40 5.93 -4.97
N LEU A 86 -6.68 5.57 -4.92
CA LEU A 86 -7.22 4.47 -5.72
C LEU A 86 -7.09 4.76 -7.22
N ILE A 87 -6.68 3.75 -7.98
CA ILE A 87 -6.63 3.77 -9.44
C ILE A 87 -8.03 3.42 -9.97
N PRO A 88 -8.66 4.26 -10.80
CA PRO A 88 -10.03 4.02 -11.29
C PRO A 88 -10.23 2.74 -12.12
N ASN A 89 -9.19 2.29 -12.83
CA ASN A 89 -9.20 1.02 -13.58
C ASN A 89 -8.07 0.09 -13.07
N PRO A 90 -8.31 -0.64 -11.97
CA PRO A 90 -7.30 -1.49 -11.36
C PRO A 90 -6.92 -2.67 -12.26
N GLU A 91 -7.83 -3.21 -13.07
CA GLU A 91 -7.53 -4.33 -14.00
C GLU A 91 -6.49 -3.95 -15.06
N ALA A 92 -6.43 -2.67 -15.45
CA ALA A 92 -5.43 -2.18 -16.40
C ALA A 92 -4.03 -1.97 -15.81
N THR A 93 -3.90 -1.99 -14.47
CA THR A 93 -2.66 -1.62 -13.77
C THR A 93 -2.17 -2.67 -12.79
N SER A 94 -3.08 -3.49 -12.27
CA SER A 94 -2.75 -4.59 -11.39
C SER A 94 -1.96 -5.65 -12.14
N LYS A 95 -0.96 -6.17 -11.45
CA LYS A 95 -0.14 -7.30 -11.91
C LYS A 95 -0.67 -8.62 -11.35
N LEU A 96 -1.65 -8.58 -10.46
CA LEU A 96 -2.28 -9.72 -9.78
C LEU A 96 -3.71 -9.99 -10.26
N LEU A 97 -4.50 -8.92 -10.43
CA LEU A 97 -5.84 -8.99 -11.02
C LEU A 97 -5.64 -9.08 -12.53
N GLY A 98 -5.48 -10.30 -13.04
CA GLY A 98 -5.18 -10.54 -14.45
C GLY A 98 -6.17 -9.83 -15.39
N VAL A 99 -5.74 -9.59 -16.64
CA VAL A 99 -6.62 -9.09 -17.69
C VAL A 99 -7.72 -10.14 -17.92
N LYS A 100 -8.99 -9.76 -17.82
CA LYS A 100 -10.09 -10.65 -18.24
C LYS A 100 -9.83 -11.03 -19.69
N LYS A 101 -9.62 -12.33 -19.93
CA LYS A 101 -9.55 -12.90 -21.28
C LYS A 101 -10.92 -12.87 -21.94
#